data_AF-A0A2M7HAA4-F1
#
_entry.id   AF-A0A2M7HAA4-F1
#
_cell.length_a   1.000
_cell.length_b   1.000
_cell.length_c   1.000
_cell.angle_alpha   90.00
_cell.angle_beta   90.00
_cell.angle_gamma   90.00
#
_symmetry.space_group_name_H-M   'P 1'
#
loop_
_entity.id
_entity.type
_entity.pdbx_description
1 polymer ?
#
loop_
_entity_poly.entity_id
_entity_poly.type
_entity_poly.pdbx_seq_one_letter_code
_entity_poly.pdbx_strand_id
1 'polypeptide(L)' 'MMNIREQHDNPDCYYQAEVLVNKHSEQCGCFATKIAAELWARTLRSRIMAADFIKTLRRPAGY' A
#
# COMPACT_ATOMS: atom_id res chain seq x y z
N MET A 1 -1.35 -4.62 6.24
CA MET A 1 -0.11 -4.38 7.02
C MET A 1 0.79 -3.46 6.20
N MET A 2 1.65 -2.67 6.83
CA MET A 2 2.59 -1.78 6.13
C MET A 2 3.99 -2.03 6.63
N ASN A 3 4.94 -2.19 5.72
CA ASN A 3 6.34 -2.32 6.03
C ASN A 3 7.13 -1.34 5.18
N ILE A 4 8.13 -0.67 5.77
CA ILE A 4 9.02 0.22 5.04
C ILE A 4 10.43 -0.24 5.36
N ARG A 5 11.15 -0.67 4.33
CA ARG A 5 12.52 -1.18 4.43
C ARG A 5 13.46 -0.18 3.80
N GLU A 6 14.56 0.08 4.49
CA GLU A 6 15.68 0.84 3.95
C GLU A 6 16.55 -0.13 3.15
N GLN A 7 16.74 0.16 1.87
CA GLN A 7 17.49 -0.65 0.92
C GLN A 7 18.80 0.09 0.64
N HIS A 8 19.80 -0.14 1.51
CA HIS A 8 21.13 0.48 1.38
C HIS A 8 21.94 -0.11 0.21
N ASP A 9 21.58 -1.31 -0.25
CA ASP A 9 22.27 -2.06 -1.31
C ASP A 9 21.77 -1.74 -2.74
N ASN A 10 20.66 -1.01 -2.89
CA ASN A 10 20.08 -0.71 -4.20
C ASN A 10 20.17 0.79 -4.52
N PRO A 11 21.05 1.23 -5.45
CA PRO A 11 21.23 2.64 -5.75
C PRO A 11 19.99 3.30 -6.37
N ASP A 12 19.10 2.52 -6.98
CA ASP A 12 17.86 2.99 -7.59
C ASP A 12 16.67 3.04 -6.61
N CYS A 13 16.81 2.45 -5.42
CA CYS A 13 15.74 2.33 -4.44
C CYS A 13 16.26 2.39 -3.01
N TYR A 14 16.29 3.60 -2.44
CA TYR A 14 16.73 3.83 -1.07
C TYR A 14 15.72 3.34 -0.01
N TYR A 15 14.42 3.50 -0.30
CA TYR A 15 13.34 3.10 0.60
C TYR A 15 12.30 2.29 -0.17
N GLN A 16 12.06 1.06 0.26
CA GLN A 16 11.03 0.19 -0.27
C GLN A 16 9.82 0.19 0.66
N ALA A 17 8.66 0.59 0.15
CA ALA A 17 7.39 0.46 0.87
C ALA A 17 6.65 -0.80 0.40
N GLU A 18 6.19 -1.61 1.33
CA GLU A 18 5.40 -2.81 1.10
C GLU A 18 4.03 -2.64 1.80
N VAL A 19 2.96 -2.77 1.02
CA VAL A 19 1.59 -2.69 1.53
C VAL A 19 0.89 -4.00 1.22
N LEU A 20 0.50 -4.74 2.27
CA LEU A 20 -0.40 -5.88 2.11
C LEU A 20 -1.84 -5.39 1.88
N VAL A 21 -2.35 -5.70 0.70
CA VAL A 21 -3.67 -5.44 0.15
C VAL A 21 -4.44 -6.76 0.09
N ASN A 22 -5.23 -7.05 1.11
CA ASN A 22 -5.93 -8.34 1.29
C ASN A 22 -4.98 -9.55 1.44
N LYS A 23 -5.54 -10.74 1.76
CA LYS A 23 -4.77 -11.95 2.13
C LYS A 23 -3.75 -12.44 1.08
N HIS A 24 -3.74 -11.89 -0.14
CA HIS A 24 -2.97 -12.42 -1.26
C HIS A 24 -2.27 -11.38 -2.15
N SER A 25 -2.43 -10.07 -1.95
CA SER A 25 -1.76 -9.08 -2.80
C SER A 25 -0.87 -8.18 -1.97
N GLU A 26 0.43 -8.21 -2.27
CA GLU A 26 1.39 -7.25 -1.75
C GLU A 26 1.69 -6.24 -2.86
N GLN A 27 1.68 -4.95 -2.51
CA GLN A 27 2.07 -3.88 -3.41
C GLN A 27 3.37 -3.27 -2.90
N CYS A 28 4.38 -3.26 -3.76
CA CYS A 28 5.70 -2.73 -3.46
C CYS A 28 5.95 -1.45 -4.25
N GLY A 29 6.59 -0.47 -3.62
CA GLY A 29 7.03 0.76 -4.25
C GLY A 29 8.42 1.16 -3.79
N CYS A 30 9.21 1.72 -4.71
CA CYS A 30 10.57 2.20 -4.44
C CYS A 30 10.60 3.73 -4.42
N PHE A 31 11.28 4.30 -3.43
CA PHE A 31 11.30 5.72 -3.16
C PHE A 31 12.68 6.20 -2.75
N ALA A 32 13.00 7.44 -3.11
CA ALA A 32 14.24 8.10 -2.72
C ALA A 32 14.24 8.55 -1.25
N THR A 33 13.07 8.76 -0.65
CA THR A 33 12.93 9.24 0.73
C THR A 33 11.93 8.41 1.54
N LYS A 34 12.19 8.27 2.84
CA LYS A 34 11.30 7.61 3.79
C LYS A 34 9.91 8.24 3.81
N ILE A 35 9.85 9.57 3.76
CA ILE A 35 8.59 10.32 3.81
C ILE A 35 7.73 10.00 2.59
N ALA A 36 8.32 9.92 1.39
CA ALA A 36 7.59 9.55 0.18
C ALA A 36 7.06 8.11 0.26
N ALA A 37 7.88 7.18 0.75
CA ALA A 37 7.48 5.79 1.01
C ALA A 37 6.29 5.71 1.98
N GLU A 38 6.35 6.44 3.11
CA GLU A 38 5.28 6.50 4.11
C GLU A 38 3.99 7.11 3.55
N LEU A 39 4.10 8.23 2.84
CA LEU A 39 2.96 8.93 2.28
C LEU A 39 2.28 8.10 1.21
N TRP A 40 3.06 7.48 0.32
CA TRP A 40 2.54 6.59 -0.72
C TRP A 40 1.83 5.40 -0.10
N ALA A 41 2.47 4.74 0.87
CA ALA A 41 1.90 3.59 1.54
C ALA A 41 0.56 3.98 2.18
N ARG A 42 0.52 5.01 3.03
CA ARG A 42 -0.71 5.51 3.68
C ARG A 42 -1.80 5.81 2.66
N THR A 43 -1.46 6.51 1.58
CA THR A 43 -2.41 6.84 0.50
C THR A 43 -2.97 5.60 -0.16
N LEU A 44 -2.11 4.62 -0.46
CA LEU A 44 -2.52 3.36 -1.09
C LEU A 44 -3.50 2.59 -0.20
N ARG A 45 -3.20 2.45 1.09
CA ARG A 45 -4.10 1.80 2.06
C ARG A 45 -5.44 2.50 2.18
N SER A 46 -5.46 3.83 2.23
CA SER A 46 -6.71 4.59 2.26
C SER A 46 -7.54 4.37 0.99
N ARG A 47 -6.90 4.32 -0.18
CA ARG A 47 -7.59 4.04 -1.46
C ARG A 47 -8.17 2.63 -1.51
N ILE A 48 -7.44 1.64 -1.02
CA ILE A 48 -7.91 0.25 -0.93
C ILE A 48 -9.13 0.17 -0.01
N MET A 49 -9.03 0.72 1.20
CA MET A 49 -10.14 0.73 2.16
C MET A 49 -11.38 1.43 1.59
N ALA A 50 -11.19 2.57 0.92
CA ALA A 50 -12.28 3.27 0.24
C ALA A 50 -12.88 2.44 -0.89
N ALA A 51 -12.06 1.78 -1.71
CA ALA A 51 -12.53 0.92 -2.79
C ALA A 51 -13.32 -0.30 -2.26
N ASP A 52 -12.85 -0.94 -1.20
CA ASP A 52 -13.55 -2.06 -0.56
C ASP A 52 -14.85 -1.61 0.13
N PHE A 53 -14.85 -0.41 0.73
CA PHE A 53 -16.07 0.21 1.26
C PHE A 53 -17.09 0.48 0.15
N ILE A 54 -16.67 1.08 -0.96
CA ILE A 54 -17.53 1.32 -2.13
C ILE A 54 -18.05 0.00 -2.72
N LYS A 55 -17.22 -1.06 -2.79
CA LYS A 55 -17.68 -2.39 -3.23
C LYS A 55 -18.74 -2.96 -2.31
N THR A 56 -18.57 -2.81 -1.00
CA THR A 56 -19.56 -3.22 0.01
C THR A 56 -20.87 -2.44 -0.17
N LEU A 57 -20.81 -1.14 -0.45
CA LEU A 57 -22.01 -0.33 -0.72
C LEU A 57 -22.69 -0.69 -2.05
N ARG A 58 -21.91 -1.03 -3.09
CA ARG A 58 -22.44 -1.42 -4.42
C ARG A 58 -23.05 -2.82 -4.47
N ARG A 59 -22.71 -3.69 -3.52
CA ARG A 59 -23.41 -4.95 -3.30
C ARG A 59 -24.35 -4.77 -2.10
N PRO A 60 -25.59 -4.28 -2.28
CA PRO A 60 -26.57 -4.44 -1.22
C PRO A 60 -26.63 -5.93 -0.89
N ALA A 61 -26.62 -6.26 0.39
CA ALA A 61 -26.76 -7.61 0.88
C ALA A 61 -27.94 -8.30 0.16
N GLY A 62 -27.63 -9.12 -0.83
CA GLY A 62 -28.56 -10.04 -1.46
C GLY A 62 -28.40 -11.37 -0.75
N TYR A 63 -29.16 -11.54 0.33
CA TYR A 63 -29.66 -12.83 0.78
C TYR A 63 -31.12 -12.93 0.36
#